data_AF-A0A9J6CLA2-F1
#
_entry.id   AF-A0A9J6CLA2-F1
#
_cell.length_a   1.000
_cell.length_b   1.000
_cell.length_c   1.000
_cell.angle_alpha   90.00
_cell.angle_beta   90.00
_cell.angle_gamma   90.00
#
_symmetry.space_group_name_H-M   'P 1'
#
loop_
_entity.id
_entity.type
_entity.pdbx_description
1 polymer ?
#
loop_
_entity_poly.entity_id
_entity_poly.type
_entity_poly.pdbx_seq_one_letter_code
_entity_poly.pdbx_strand_id
1 'polypeptide(L)'
;MCMYVGRAESIIYLRSHLGKFLSVDQFGNVLCESDERDAGSRFQISISSDGKWALRNESRGYFLGGNPEKLTCTAKVPSSTEYWSVHLAARPQINLRSVGRKRFAHLSESQEEIQVDANIPWGEDTLFTLEFRADEDCKYALHTCNNKYLSYTGKLENKCTNDCLFSAEYHSGHLALRDSHGTYLSPIGSKAILKSRSTTVTRDELFSLEDSLPQASFIAALNNKYVSVKQGVDVTANQDEIGDNETFQLEYDWSAHRWALRTMQDKYFCLSTGGGIQGSGTRRCADALFELIWHGDGSVSFRANNGKLLGTKRSGHLFATCDNVEEISKFYFYLINRPILVLKCEQGFVGYRAPGNTKLECNKAMYETILVERSEKGAVHFKGHNGKYWRIDGDGIAVDGDGPSDHFYLELREPTRISIRSQCGKYLGATKNGAFKLVEGGSETQWEY
;
A
#
# COMPACT_ATOMS: atom_id res chain seq x y z
N MET A 1 1.30 -3.88 17.91
CA MET A 1 2.48 -4.21 18.74
C MET A 1 3.45 -4.98 17.86
N CYS A 2 4.72 -4.61 17.78
CA CYS A 2 5.73 -5.30 16.98
C CYS A 2 6.29 -6.49 17.76
N MET A 3 6.47 -7.63 17.09
CA MET A 3 6.99 -8.86 17.70
C MET A 3 8.50 -9.01 17.43
N TYR A 4 9.28 -9.32 18.48
CA TYR A 4 10.71 -9.59 18.38
C TYR A 4 11.02 -11.01 18.88
N VAL A 5 11.83 -11.77 18.13
CA VAL A 5 12.26 -13.13 18.50
C VAL A 5 13.56 -13.05 19.34
N GLY A 6 13.59 -13.73 20.48
CA GLY A 6 14.76 -13.86 21.35
C GLY A 6 15.76 -14.91 20.87
N ARG A 7 16.97 -14.93 21.46
CA ARG A 7 18.04 -15.89 21.13
C ARG A 7 17.77 -17.35 21.57
N ALA A 8 16.70 -17.60 22.31
CA ALA A 8 16.21 -18.95 22.64
C ALA A 8 14.94 -19.21 21.82
N GLU A 9 14.88 -20.36 21.13
CA GLU A 9 14.02 -20.66 19.95
C GLU A 9 12.49 -20.58 20.14
N SER A 10 11.96 -20.04 21.24
CA SER A 10 10.50 -19.91 21.46
C SER A 10 10.04 -18.66 22.22
N ILE A 11 10.94 -17.74 22.56
CA ILE A 11 10.59 -16.54 23.35
C ILE A 11 10.43 -15.33 22.44
N ILE A 12 9.29 -14.65 22.57
CA ILE A 12 8.99 -13.40 21.90
C ILE A 12 8.76 -12.26 22.89
N TYR A 13 8.94 -11.04 22.38
CA TYR A 13 8.63 -9.78 23.06
C TYR A 13 7.68 -8.97 22.20
N LEU A 14 6.68 -8.36 22.83
CA LEU A 14 5.74 -7.47 22.17
C LEU A 14 6.11 -6.03 22.50
N ARG A 15 6.30 -5.16 21.50
CA ARG A 15 6.65 -3.74 21.67
C ARG A 15 5.58 -2.81 21.11
N SER A 16 5.15 -1.81 21.86
CA SER A 16 4.21 -0.79 21.40
C SER A 16 4.87 0.17 20.39
N HIS A 17 4.04 0.98 19.72
CA HIS A 17 4.50 2.01 18.80
C HIS A 17 5.30 3.12 19.53
N LEU A 18 5.13 3.25 20.85
CA LEU A 18 5.92 4.15 21.71
C LEU A 18 7.26 3.54 22.13
N GLY A 19 7.59 2.35 21.64
CA GLY A 19 8.83 1.67 21.96
C GLY A 19 8.84 0.92 23.29
N LYS A 20 7.70 0.83 23.99
CA LYS A 20 7.57 0.16 25.29
C LYS A 20 7.22 -1.32 25.14
N PHE A 21 7.72 -2.20 26.00
CA PHE A 21 7.42 -3.63 25.97
C PHE A 21 6.18 -3.98 26.79
N LEU A 22 5.36 -4.92 26.27
CA LEU A 22 4.29 -5.54 27.07
C LEU A 22 4.95 -6.36 28.18
N SER A 23 4.52 -6.20 29.42
CA SER A 23 4.98 -7.02 30.53
C SER A 23 3.83 -7.40 31.46
N VAL A 24 4.06 -8.43 32.26
CA VAL A 24 3.10 -8.94 33.25
C VAL A 24 3.75 -8.89 34.62
N ASP A 25 3.08 -8.26 35.58
CA ASP A 25 3.54 -8.23 36.97
C ASP A 25 3.24 -9.56 37.71
N GLN A 26 3.68 -9.65 38.97
CA GLN A 26 3.47 -10.83 39.81
C GLN A 26 1.99 -11.13 40.13
N PHE A 27 1.07 -10.16 39.94
CA PHE A 27 -0.35 -10.29 40.28
C PHE A 27 -1.22 -10.63 39.08
N GLY A 28 -0.79 -10.30 37.87
CA GLY A 28 -1.42 -10.69 36.59
C GLY A 28 -1.88 -9.48 35.81
N ASN A 29 -1.46 -8.31 36.25
CA ASN A 29 -1.74 -7.07 35.57
C ASN A 29 -0.79 -6.92 34.40
N VAL A 30 -1.36 -6.50 33.28
CA VAL A 30 -0.65 -6.28 32.03
C VAL A 30 -0.24 -4.81 31.98
N LEU A 31 1.04 -4.57 31.75
CA LEU A 31 1.67 -3.26 31.69
C LEU A 31 2.32 -3.04 30.32
N CYS A 32 2.56 -1.79 29.92
CA CYS A 32 3.27 -1.46 28.69
C CYS A 32 4.08 -0.16 28.82
N GLU A 33 4.98 -0.12 29.80
CA GLU A 33 5.67 1.11 30.21
C GLU A 33 7.20 1.03 30.12
N SER A 34 7.75 -0.19 30.15
CA SER A 34 9.20 -0.42 30.18
C SER A 34 9.84 -0.29 28.81
N ASP A 35 10.99 0.38 28.71
CA ASP A 35 11.84 0.37 27.51
C ASP A 35 12.72 -0.88 27.42
N GLU A 36 12.79 -1.67 28.50
CA GLU A 36 13.68 -2.82 28.63
C GLU A 36 12.93 -4.15 28.52
N ARG A 37 13.67 -5.18 28.06
CA ARG A 37 13.21 -6.56 28.00
C ARG A 37 13.44 -7.25 29.35
N ASP A 38 12.45 -7.17 30.23
CA ASP A 38 12.49 -7.79 31.55
C ASP A 38 11.89 -9.23 31.55
N ALA A 39 11.91 -9.89 32.71
CA ALA A 39 11.33 -11.24 32.87
C ALA A 39 9.82 -11.28 32.64
N GLY A 40 9.10 -10.21 32.99
CA GLY A 40 7.66 -10.08 32.79
C GLY A 40 7.27 -9.89 31.33
N SER A 41 8.20 -9.49 30.47
CA SER A 41 7.98 -9.22 29.04
C SER A 41 8.20 -10.41 28.11
N ARG A 42 8.53 -11.58 28.67
CA ARG A 42 8.86 -12.81 27.93
C ARG A 42 7.60 -13.64 27.69
N PHE A 43 7.23 -13.83 26.42
CA PHE A 43 6.07 -14.63 26.03
C PHE A 43 6.47 -15.81 25.13
N GLN A 44 5.70 -16.88 25.21
CA GLN A 44 5.71 -18.02 24.30
C GLN A 44 4.41 -18.04 23.51
N ILE A 45 4.48 -18.39 22.23
CA ILE A 45 3.30 -18.50 21.37
C ILE A 45 2.96 -19.97 21.18
N SER A 46 1.67 -20.28 21.32
CA SER A 46 1.08 -21.51 20.80
C SER A 46 -0.07 -21.15 19.87
N ILE A 47 -0.13 -21.80 18.70
CA ILE A 47 -1.16 -21.58 17.69
C ILE A 47 -2.21 -22.69 17.84
N SER A 48 -3.49 -22.32 17.92
CA SER A 48 -4.61 -23.27 17.95
C SER A 48 -4.90 -23.83 16.55
N SER A 49 -5.72 -24.87 16.47
CA SER A 49 -6.12 -25.49 15.19
C SER A 49 -6.85 -24.54 14.26
N ASP A 50 -7.51 -23.49 14.79
CA ASP A 50 -8.19 -22.42 14.05
C ASP A 50 -7.29 -21.19 13.80
N GLY A 51 -5.97 -21.31 13.96
CA GLY A 51 -5.00 -20.27 13.59
C GLY A 51 -4.86 -19.10 14.58
N LYS A 52 -5.62 -19.11 15.69
CA LYS A 52 -5.51 -18.09 16.75
C LYS A 52 -4.29 -18.32 17.64
N TRP A 53 -3.82 -17.23 18.24
CA TRP A 53 -2.60 -17.22 19.02
C TRP A 53 -2.92 -17.18 20.51
N ALA A 54 -2.34 -18.09 21.27
CA ALA A 54 -2.32 -18.04 22.72
C ALA A 54 -0.92 -17.62 23.19
N LEU A 55 -0.86 -16.55 23.97
CA LEU A 55 0.38 -15.91 24.43
C LEU A 55 0.61 -16.26 25.89
N ARG A 56 1.54 -17.17 26.18
CA ARG A 56 1.88 -17.60 27.54
C ARG A 56 3.06 -16.80 28.08
N ASN A 57 2.89 -16.12 29.21
CA ASN A 57 4.02 -15.50 29.89
C ASN A 57 4.95 -16.57 30.45
N GLU A 58 6.25 -16.50 30.13
CA GLU A 58 7.22 -17.54 30.50
C GLU A 58 7.42 -17.62 32.02
N SER A 59 7.61 -16.46 32.67
CA SER A 59 7.92 -16.40 34.10
C SER A 59 6.77 -16.90 34.97
N ARG A 60 5.52 -16.68 34.54
CA ARG A 60 4.32 -17.01 35.31
C ARG A 60 3.63 -18.29 34.86
N GLY A 61 3.83 -18.67 33.60
CA GLY A 61 3.17 -19.81 33.00
C GLY A 61 1.67 -19.62 32.72
N TYR A 62 1.14 -18.40 32.82
CA TYR A 62 -0.26 -18.06 32.51
C TYR A 62 -0.40 -17.44 31.12
N PHE A 63 -1.61 -17.49 30.56
CA PHE A 63 -1.96 -16.96 29.26
C PHE A 63 -2.51 -15.54 29.36
N LEU A 64 -2.06 -14.68 28.45
CA LEU A 64 -2.55 -13.32 28.25
C LEU A 64 -3.94 -13.40 27.63
N GLY A 65 -4.91 -12.82 28.32
CA GLY A 65 -6.28 -12.69 27.85
C GLY A 65 -6.86 -11.33 28.18
N GLY A 66 -8.04 -11.08 27.64
CA GLY A 66 -8.68 -9.80 27.83
C GLY A 66 -10.16 -9.85 27.57
N ASN A 67 -10.86 -8.96 28.26
CA ASN A 67 -12.20 -8.52 27.87
C ASN A 67 -12.12 -7.03 27.48
N PRO A 68 -13.20 -6.43 26.97
CA PRO A 68 -13.18 -5.02 26.55
C PRO A 68 -12.77 -4.00 27.62
N GLU A 69 -12.82 -4.36 28.91
CA GLU A 69 -12.52 -3.47 30.03
C GLU A 69 -11.10 -3.65 30.58
N LYS A 70 -10.53 -4.86 30.51
CA LYS A 70 -9.23 -5.16 31.13
C LYS A 70 -8.48 -6.30 30.42
N LEU A 71 -7.17 -6.10 30.27
CA LEU A 71 -6.21 -7.15 29.93
C LEU A 71 -5.60 -7.76 31.20
N THR A 72 -5.54 -9.09 31.26
CA THR A 72 -4.97 -9.84 32.39
C THR A 72 -4.17 -11.05 31.90
N CYS A 73 -3.29 -11.58 32.75
CA CYS A 73 -2.52 -12.78 32.45
C CYS A 73 -2.53 -13.75 33.64
N THR A 74 -3.69 -14.38 33.84
CA THR A 74 -3.96 -15.25 35.01
C THR A 74 -4.50 -16.64 34.63
N ALA A 75 -4.81 -16.87 33.36
CA ALA A 75 -5.40 -18.13 32.89
C ALA A 75 -4.33 -19.23 32.80
N LYS A 76 -4.59 -20.41 33.37
CA LYS A 76 -3.68 -21.58 33.28
C LYS A 76 -3.77 -22.31 31.93
N VAL A 77 -4.93 -22.23 31.30
CA VAL A 77 -5.26 -22.86 30.02
C VAL A 77 -6.00 -21.82 29.20
N PRO A 78 -5.69 -21.64 27.90
CA PRO A 78 -6.34 -20.63 27.09
C PRO A 78 -7.81 -21.00 26.84
N SER A 79 -8.68 -20.02 27.04
CA SER A 79 -10.09 -20.05 26.65
C SER A 79 -10.35 -19.02 25.55
N SER A 80 -11.62 -18.77 25.20
CA SER A 80 -11.97 -17.81 24.14
C SER A 80 -11.40 -16.40 24.37
N THR A 81 -11.16 -15.98 25.61
CA THR A 81 -10.61 -14.65 25.96
C THR A 81 -9.09 -14.57 25.87
N GLU A 82 -8.38 -15.71 25.75
CA GLU A 82 -6.92 -15.79 25.65
C GLU A 82 -6.43 -16.11 24.24
N TYR A 83 -7.36 -16.29 23.30
CA TYR A 83 -7.05 -16.46 21.88
C TYR A 83 -7.10 -15.13 21.15
N TRP A 84 -5.98 -14.78 20.54
CA TRP A 84 -5.78 -13.54 19.82
C TRP A 84 -5.72 -13.79 18.32
N SER A 85 -6.39 -12.92 17.57
CA SER A 85 -6.20 -12.82 16.12
C SER A 85 -5.07 -11.84 15.83
N VAL A 86 -4.04 -12.29 15.11
CA VAL A 86 -2.91 -11.44 14.73
C VAL A 86 -3.16 -10.87 13.33
N HIS A 87 -3.51 -9.59 13.30
CA HIS A 87 -3.63 -8.84 12.06
C HIS A 87 -2.33 -8.07 11.80
N LEU A 88 -1.80 -8.21 10.58
CA LEU A 88 -0.70 -7.39 10.11
C LEU A 88 -1.12 -5.93 10.11
N ALA A 89 -0.37 -5.10 10.83
CA ALA A 89 -0.40 -3.65 10.63
C ALA A 89 0.36 -3.26 9.35
N ALA A 90 0.18 -4.04 8.28
CA ALA A 90 0.70 -3.71 6.97
C ALA A 90 -0.21 -2.67 6.31
N ARG A 91 0.40 -1.87 5.43
CA ARG A 91 -0.35 -1.02 4.50
C ARG A 91 -1.23 -1.90 3.61
N PRO A 92 -2.38 -1.41 3.11
CA PRO A 92 -3.30 -2.19 2.31
C PRO A 92 -2.61 -2.81 1.09
N GLN A 93 -1.77 -2.04 0.39
CA GLN A 93 -1.11 -2.46 -0.84
C GLN A 93 0.42 -2.40 -0.69
N ILE A 94 1.09 -3.49 -1.06
CA ILE A 94 2.51 -3.77 -0.80
C ILE A 94 3.21 -4.30 -2.04
N ASN A 95 4.54 -4.31 -2.00
CA ASN A 95 5.38 -5.12 -2.86
C ASN A 95 5.89 -6.34 -2.07
N LEU A 96 5.85 -7.51 -2.69
CA LEU A 96 6.26 -8.77 -2.08
C LEU A 96 7.66 -9.16 -2.59
N ARG A 97 8.63 -9.32 -1.71
CA ARG A 97 10.01 -9.69 -2.08
C ARG A 97 10.42 -11.02 -1.47
N SER A 98 10.93 -11.93 -2.30
CA SER A 98 11.50 -13.20 -1.83
C SER A 98 12.88 -13.01 -1.23
N VAL A 99 13.10 -13.55 -0.03
CA VAL A 99 14.39 -13.56 0.66
C VAL A 99 15.38 -14.51 -0.01
N GLY A 100 14.91 -15.68 -0.45
CA GLY A 100 15.71 -16.68 -1.16
C GLY A 100 16.20 -16.18 -2.51
N ARG A 101 15.28 -15.70 -3.36
CA ARG A 101 15.63 -15.22 -4.71
C ARG A 101 16.21 -13.82 -4.76
N LYS A 102 15.97 -12.99 -3.74
CA LYS A 102 16.29 -11.55 -3.74
C LYS A 102 15.65 -10.85 -4.95
N ARG A 103 14.39 -11.19 -5.21
CA ARG A 103 13.58 -10.69 -6.33
C ARG A 103 12.17 -10.38 -5.84
N PHE A 104 11.50 -9.48 -6.55
CA PHE A 104 10.13 -9.09 -6.29
C PHE A 104 9.16 -9.98 -7.05
N ALA A 105 8.02 -10.22 -6.43
CA ALA A 105 6.88 -10.82 -7.10
C ALA A 105 6.29 -9.80 -8.07
N HIS A 106 5.75 -10.29 -9.17
CA HIS A 106 4.95 -9.52 -10.11
C HIS A 106 3.96 -10.44 -10.85
N LEU A 107 2.87 -9.87 -11.35
CA LEU A 107 1.91 -10.54 -12.21
C LEU A 107 2.58 -10.85 -13.55
N SER A 108 2.46 -12.10 -14.02
CA SER A 108 3.01 -12.50 -15.31
C SER A 108 2.38 -11.73 -16.47
N GLU A 109 3.08 -11.64 -17.60
CA GLU A 109 2.55 -11.05 -18.83
C GLU A 109 1.23 -11.71 -19.30
N SER A 110 1.07 -13.02 -19.03
CA SER A 110 -0.17 -13.76 -19.31
C SER A 110 -1.33 -13.44 -18.37
N GLN A 111 -1.08 -12.71 -17.27
CA GLN A 111 -2.06 -12.36 -16.24
C GLN A 111 -2.75 -13.55 -15.55
N GLU A 112 -2.07 -14.69 -15.50
CA GLU A 112 -2.61 -15.97 -14.98
C GLU A 112 -1.81 -16.53 -13.80
N GLU A 113 -0.59 -16.06 -13.57
CA GLU A 113 0.30 -16.53 -12.51
C GLU A 113 1.14 -15.38 -11.93
N ILE A 114 1.75 -15.63 -10.76
CA ILE A 114 2.69 -14.70 -10.13
C ILE A 114 4.09 -15.26 -10.29
N GLN A 115 5.01 -14.46 -10.83
CA GLN A 115 6.42 -14.80 -10.99
C GLN A 115 7.25 -13.97 -10.00
N VAL A 116 8.37 -14.52 -9.53
CA VAL A 116 9.23 -13.88 -8.51
C VAL A 116 10.67 -13.75 -9.00
N ASP A 117 10.83 -13.00 -10.08
CA ASP A 117 12.11 -12.73 -10.75
C ASP A 117 12.34 -11.24 -11.09
N ALA A 118 11.40 -10.35 -10.76
CA ALA A 118 11.55 -8.91 -10.95
C ALA A 118 12.69 -8.34 -10.08
N ASN A 119 13.59 -7.55 -10.70
CA ASN A 119 14.73 -6.96 -10.00
C ASN A 119 14.32 -5.81 -9.08
N ILE A 120 13.32 -5.03 -9.51
CA ILE A 120 12.75 -3.89 -8.82
C ILE A 120 11.22 -3.96 -8.92
N PRO A 121 10.47 -3.42 -7.94
CA PRO A 121 9.01 -3.40 -7.99
C PRO A 121 8.54 -2.22 -8.84
N TRP A 122 8.58 -2.34 -10.17
CA TRP A 122 8.21 -1.29 -11.12
C TRP A 122 6.96 -1.68 -11.89
N GLY A 123 6.07 -0.73 -12.14
CA GLY A 123 4.80 -0.98 -12.83
C GLY A 123 3.67 -1.47 -11.91
N GLU A 124 2.49 -1.62 -12.50
CA GLU A 124 1.28 -2.06 -11.82
C GLU A 124 1.27 -3.56 -11.49
N ASP A 125 2.02 -4.37 -12.23
CA ASP A 125 2.13 -5.82 -12.06
C ASP A 125 2.80 -6.22 -10.74
N THR A 126 3.57 -5.32 -10.13
CA THR A 126 4.24 -5.55 -8.84
C THR A 126 3.39 -5.19 -7.62
N LEU A 127 2.17 -4.70 -7.83
CA LEU A 127 1.22 -4.32 -6.78
C LEU A 127 0.45 -5.54 -6.27
N PHE A 128 0.54 -5.80 -4.97
CA PHE A 128 -0.25 -6.83 -4.29
C PHE A 128 -0.98 -6.25 -3.10
N THR A 129 -2.12 -6.82 -2.77
CA THR A 129 -2.84 -6.56 -1.53
C THR A 129 -2.82 -7.85 -0.71
N LEU A 130 -2.35 -7.78 0.53
CA LEU A 130 -2.39 -8.91 1.46
C LEU A 130 -3.65 -8.77 2.32
N GLU A 131 -4.72 -9.41 1.87
CA GLU A 131 -6.05 -9.28 2.45
C GLU A 131 -6.22 -10.14 3.69
N PHE A 132 -6.62 -9.54 4.81
CA PHE A 132 -6.96 -10.28 6.02
C PHE A 132 -8.44 -10.69 6.02
N ARG A 133 -8.70 -12.00 6.11
CA ARG A 133 -10.04 -12.59 6.17
C ARG A 133 -10.38 -12.96 7.61
N ALA A 134 -10.92 -12.00 8.35
CA ALA A 134 -11.22 -12.17 9.78
C ALA A 134 -12.28 -13.26 10.04
N ASP A 135 -13.21 -13.43 9.11
CA ASP A 135 -14.31 -14.39 9.11
C ASP A 135 -13.89 -15.81 8.66
N GLU A 136 -12.70 -15.96 8.09
CA GLU A 136 -12.17 -17.25 7.59
C GLU A 136 -10.92 -17.67 8.39
N ASP A 137 -11.10 -17.87 9.70
CA ASP A 137 -10.03 -18.27 10.63
C ASP A 137 -8.83 -17.32 10.67
N CYS A 138 -9.04 -16.02 10.42
CA CYS A 138 -7.97 -15.01 10.44
C CYS A 138 -6.83 -15.31 9.45
N LYS A 139 -7.18 -15.89 8.29
CA LYS A 139 -6.24 -16.19 7.20
C LYS A 139 -6.02 -14.98 6.30
N TYR A 140 -5.05 -15.10 5.42
CA TYR A 140 -4.70 -14.10 4.42
C TYR A 140 -4.93 -14.61 3.01
N ALA A 141 -5.35 -13.73 2.12
CA ALA A 141 -5.37 -13.97 0.69
C ALA A 141 -4.42 -12.99 -0.01
N LEU A 142 -3.68 -13.48 -1.00
CA LEU A 142 -2.82 -12.63 -1.83
C LEU A 142 -3.60 -12.21 -3.09
N HIS A 143 -3.88 -10.91 -3.18
CA HIS A 143 -4.73 -10.31 -4.19
C HIS A 143 -3.89 -9.45 -5.16
N THR A 144 -4.01 -9.71 -6.47
CA THR A 144 -3.20 -9.10 -7.53
C THR A 144 -3.84 -7.84 -8.11
N CYS A 145 -3.05 -7.04 -8.83
CA CYS A 145 -3.51 -5.81 -9.47
C CYS A 145 -4.64 -5.99 -10.52
N ASN A 146 -4.78 -7.18 -11.11
CA ASN A 146 -5.87 -7.53 -12.02
C ASN A 146 -7.11 -8.11 -11.30
N ASN A 147 -7.24 -7.87 -10.00
CA ASN A 147 -8.37 -8.24 -9.16
C ASN A 147 -8.62 -9.76 -9.07
N LYS A 148 -7.54 -10.55 -8.93
CA LYS A 148 -7.59 -12.02 -8.76
C LYS A 148 -6.81 -12.47 -7.53
N TYR A 149 -7.13 -13.68 -7.06
CA TYR A 149 -6.54 -14.27 -5.86
C TYR A 149 -5.60 -15.41 -6.21
N LEU A 150 -4.45 -15.46 -5.56
CA LEU A 150 -3.53 -16.60 -5.70
C LEU A 150 -4.07 -17.83 -4.98
N SER A 151 -4.25 -18.93 -5.71
CA SER A 151 -4.45 -20.25 -5.11
C SER A 151 -3.11 -20.92 -4.76
N TYR A 152 -3.13 -21.85 -3.80
CA TYR A 152 -1.94 -22.63 -3.43
C TYR A 152 -1.31 -23.40 -4.62
N THR A 153 -2.08 -23.64 -5.68
CA THR A 153 -1.60 -24.32 -6.90
C THR A 153 -0.70 -23.45 -7.77
N GLY A 154 -0.73 -22.13 -7.57
CA GLY A 154 -0.04 -21.13 -8.40
C GLY A 154 -0.92 -20.44 -9.44
N LYS A 155 -2.19 -20.85 -9.58
CA LYS A 155 -3.17 -20.23 -10.47
C LYS A 155 -3.88 -19.06 -9.80
N LEU A 156 -4.30 -18.08 -10.61
CA LEU A 156 -5.11 -16.95 -10.19
C LEU A 156 -6.61 -17.20 -10.39
N GLU A 157 -7.40 -16.95 -9.34
CA GLU A 157 -8.85 -17.17 -9.28
C GLU A 157 -9.62 -15.85 -9.17
N ASN A 158 -10.78 -15.74 -9.81
CA ASN A 158 -11.62 -14.52 -9.75
C ASN A 158 -12.35 -14.34 -8.42
N LYS A 159 -12.44 -15.40 -7.61
CA LYS A 159 -13.06 -15.37 -6.28
C LYS A 159 -12.09 -15.96 -5.28
N CYS A 160 -12.04 -15.37 -4.10
CA CYS A 160 -11.31 -15.97 -2.99
C CYS A 160 -12.05 -17.24 -2.56
N THR A 161 -11.39 -18.38 -2.70
CA THR A 161 -11.86 -19.69 -2.22
C THR A 161 -10.94 -20.16 -1.10
N ASN A 162 -11.27 -21.27 -0.43
CA ASN A 162 -10.41 -21.88 0.58
C ASN A 162 -8.98 -22.18 0.09
N ASP A 163 -8.83 -22.44 -1.22
CA ASP A 163 -7.52 -22.70 -1.84
C ASP A 163 -6.66 -21.44 -1.96
N CYS A 164 -7.25 -20.26 -1.78
CA CYS A 164 -6.59 -18.96 -1.81
C CYS A 164 -6.21 -18.44 -0.42
N LEU A 165 -6.48 -19.21 0.64
CA LEU A 165 -6.29 -18.80 2.02
C LEU A 165 -5.01 -19.37 2.61
N PHE A 166 -4.23 -18.48 3.23
CA PHE A 166 -2.94 -18.79 3.81
C PHE A 166 -2.85 -18.30 5.26
N SER A 167 -2.32 -19.13 6.14
CA SER A 167 -1.92 -18.71 7.48
C SER A 167 -0.59 -17.97 7.41
N ALA A 168 -0.47 -16.83 8.08
CA ALA A 168 0.76 -16.07 8.16
C ALA A 168 1.63 -16.54 9.34
N GLU A 169 2.86 -16.93 9.06
CA GLU A 169 3.87 -17.30 10.06
C GLU A 169 5.08 -16.36 9.99
N TYR A 170 5.66 -16.02 11.14
CA TYR A 170 6.79 -15.11 11.23
C TYR A 170 8.07 -15.81 11.62
N HIS A 171 9.09 -15.63 10.78
CA HIS A 171 10.41 -16.24 10.94
C HIS A 171 11.49 -15.18 10.78
N SER A 172 12.14 -14.82 11.89
CA SER A 172 13.23 -13.82 11.89
C SER A 172 12.90 -12.48 11.21
N GLY A 173 11.66 -11.99 11.37
CA GLY A 173 11.19 -10.74 10.76
C GLY A 173 10.70 -10.87 9.31
N HIS A 174 10.65 -12.09 8.77
CA HIS A 174 10.09 -12.39 7.46
C HIS A 174 8.78 -13.17 7.57
N LEU A 175 7.94 -13.03 6.56
CA LEU A 175 6.65 -13.69 6.42
C LEU A 175 6.82 -15.01 5.67
N ALA A 176 6.21 -16.08 6.18
CA ALA A 176 5.91 -17.30 5.44
C ALA A 176 4.40 -17.47 5.37
N LEU A 177 3.89 -17.96 4.23
CA LEU A 177 2.47 -18.13 3.98
C LEU A 177 2.16 -19.63 3.78
N ARG A 178 1.37 -20.19 4.69
CA ARG A 178 1.06 -21.62 4.76
C ARG A 178 -0.36 -21.92 4.32
N ASP A 179 -0.54 -22.81 3.37
CA ASP A 179 -1.86 -23.19 2.85
C ASP A 179 -2.62 -24.17 3.77
N SER A 180 -3.83 -24.53 3.36
CA SER A 180 -4.71 -25.49 4.04
C SER A 180 -4.16 -26.92 4.12
N HIS A 181 -3.20 -27.29 3.27
CA HIS A 181 -2.52 -28.59 3.29
C HIS A 181 -1.27 -28.58 4.18
N GLY A 182 -0.99 -27.45 4.81
CA GLY A 182 0.16 -27.27 5.68
C GLY A 182 1.48 -27.07 4.92
N THR A 183 1.43 -26.76 3.63
CA THR A 183 2.61 -26.44 2.80
C THR A 183 2.76 -24.94 2.58
N TYR A 184 3.97 -24.47 2.33
CA TYR A 184 4.32 -23.05 2.26
C TYR A 184 4.48 -22.59 0.82
N LEU A 185 4.05 -21.36 0.56
CA LEU A 185 4.33 -20.63 -0.68
C LEU A 185 5.85 -20.44 -0.82
N SER A 186 6.38 -20.83 -1.98
CA SER A 186 7.71 -20.41 -2.40
C SER A 186 7.77 -20.24 -3.91
N PRO A 187 8.74 -19.46 -4.42
CA PRO A 187 8.97 -19.35 -5.85
C PRO A 187 9.53 -20.67 -6.43
N ILE A 188 8.84 -21.33 -7.38
CA ILE A 188 9.22 -22.66 -7.88
C ILE A 188 9.63 -22.66 -9.37
N GLY A 189 10.66 -23.45 -9.69
CA GLY A 189 11.09 -23.70 -11.07
C GLY A 189 11.89 -22.55 -11.68
N SER A 190 12.19 -22.67 -12.98
CA SER A 190 12.97 -21.68 -13.74
C SER A 190 12.21 -20.37 -13.95
N LYS A 191 10.88 -20.44 -14.08
CA LYS A 191 9.97 -19.28 -14.18
C LYS A 191 9.64 -18.63 -12.82
N ALA A 192 10.18 -19.17 -11.73
CA ALA A 192 9.94 -18.66 -10.39
C ALA A 192 8.45 -18.47 -9.99
N ILE A 193 7.58 -19.39 -10.42
CA ILE A 193 6.13 -19.30 -10.17
C ILE A 193 5.86 -19.46 -8.68
N LEU A 194 5.14 -18.51 -8.10
CA LEU A 194 4.76 -18.53 -6.68
C LEU A 194 3.64 -19.54 -6.45
N LYS A 195 3.93 -20.61 -5.71
CA LYS A 195 2.94 -21.65 -5.34
C LYS A 195 3.39 -22.43 -4.11
N SER A 196 2.48 -23.19 -3.50
CA SER A 196 2.79 -24.00 -2.35
C SER A 196 3.47 -25.31 -2.74
N ARG A 197 4.50 -25.71 -1.97
CA ARG A 197 5.20 -26.97 -2.22
C ARG A 197 5.85 -27.59 -0.97
N SER A 198 6.54 -26.77 -0.18
CA SER A 198 7.40 -27.25 0.91
C SER A 198 6.61 -27.41 2.21
N THR A 199 6.90 -28.43 3.02
CA THR A 199 6.33 -28.58 4.38
C THR A 199 7.18 -27.94 5.48
N THR A 200 8.31 -27.35 5.10
CA THR A 200 9.26 -26.69 6.01
C THR A 200 9.57 -25.30 5.50
N VAL A 201 9.83 -24.38 6.42
CA VAL A 201 10.20 -23.00 6.09
C VAL A 201 11.71 -22.91 5.99
N THR A 202 12.21 -22.66 4.77
CA THR A 202 13.60 -22.28 4.52
C THR A 202 13.64 -20.86 3.97
N ARG A 203 14.82 -20.38 3.54
CA ARG A 203 14.94 -19.04 2.94
C ARG A 203 14.06 -18.83 1.71
N ASP A 204 13.68 -19.90 1.01
CA ASP A 204 12.88 -19.82 -0.22
C ASP A 204 11.39 -19.54 0.07
N GLU A 205 10.91 -19.92 1.25
CA GLU A 205 9.54 -19.69 1.74
C GLU A 205 9.38 -18.35 2.50
N LEU A 206 10.47 -17.58 2.63
CA LEU A 206 10.48 -16.31 3.36
C LEU A 206 10.32 -15.10 2.42
N PHE A 207 9.44 -14.19 2.83
CA PHE A 207 9.15 -12.95 2.12
C PHE A 207 9.29 -11.73 3.04
N SER A 208 9.72 -10.60 2.47
CA SER A 208 9.55 -9.29 3.06
C SER A 208 8.44 -8.53 2.36
N LEU A 209 7.63 -7.81 3.14
CA LEU A 209 6.64 -6.87 2.65
C LEU A 209 7.29 -5.48 2.63
N GLU A 210 7.27 -4.83 1.47
CA GLU A 210 7.75 -3.46 1.30
C GLU A 210 6.56 -2.56 0.91
N ASP A 211 6.56 -1.29 1.34
CA ASP A 211 5.49 -0.35 0.98
C ASP A 211 5.50 -0.11 -0.54
N SER A 212 4.33 -0.21 -1.18
CA SER A 212 4.20 0.11 -2.59
C SER A 212 4.13 1.63 -2.79
N LEU A 213 5.29 2.24 -3.02
CA LEU A 213 5.39 3.69 -3.26
C LEU A 213 4.67 4.10 -4.55
N PRO A 214 4.11 5.33 -4.64
CA PRO A 214 3.43 5.82 -5.83
C PRO A 214 4.37 5.86 -7.03
N GLN A 215 3.92 5.28 -8.13
CA GLN A 215 4.53 5.43 -9.43
C GLN A 215 3.57 6.18 -10.33
N ALA A 216 4.02 7.29 -10.90
CA ALA A 216 3.15 8.16 -11.67
C ALA A 216 3.71 8.49 -13.04
N SER A 217 2.79 8.87 -13.92
CA SER A 217 3.10 9.53 -15.18
C SER A 217 2.49 10.93 -15.19
N PHE A 218 3.06 11.80 -16.01
CA PHE A 218 2.65 13.19 -16.12
C PHE A 218 2.46 13.58 -17.57
N ILE A 219 1.34 14.24 -17.89
CA ILE A 219 1.11 14.85 -19.19
C ILE A 219 1.34 16.35 -19.08
N ALA A 220 2.18 16.93 -19.94
CA ALA A 220 2.34 18.37 -20.00
C ALA A 220 1.12 19.04 -20.64
N ALA A 221 0.53 20.04 -19.97
CA ALA A 221 -0.68 20.70 -20.44
C ALA A 221 -0.47 21.45 -21.76
N LEU A 222 0.74 21.97 -22.02
CA LEU A 222 1.08 22.70 -23.24
C LEU A 222 0.87 21.90 -24.53
N ASN A 223 1.23 20.61 -24.53
CA ASN A 223 1.29 19.80 -25.75
C ASN A 223 0.59 18.44 -25.66
N ASN A 224 -0.01 18.13 -24.51
CA ASN A 224 -0.68 16.86 -24.21
C ASN A 224 0.21 15.62 -24.46
N LYS A 225 1.52 15.74 -24.20
CA LYS A 225 2.47 14.64 -24.30
C LYS A 225 2.94 14.17 -22.92
N TYR A 226 3.22 12.89 -22.80
CA TYR A 226 3.80 12.30 -21.60
C TYR A 226 5.25 12.74 -21.41
N VAL A 227 5.56 13.10 -20.16
CA VAL A 227 6.90 13.36 -19.66
C VAL A 227 7.69 12.05 -19.69
N SER A 228 8.90 12.11 -20.22
CA SER A 228 9.73 10.95 -20.57
C SER A 228 11.22 11.23 -20.37
N VAL A 229 11.96 10.17 -20.03
CA VAL A 229 13.44 10.13 -20.03
C VAL A 229 14.01 9.31 -21.22
N LYS A 230 13.19 8.98 -22.21
CA LYS A 230 13.56 8.10 -23.32
C LYS A 230 14.54 8.72 -24.32
N GLN A 231 14.48 10.04 -24.53
CA GLN A 231 15.25 10.72 -25.58
C GLN A 231 16.67 11.15 -25.19
N GLY A 232 17.11 10.82 -23.97
CA GLY A 232 18.48 11.10 -23.52
C GLY A 232 18.52 11.58 -22.08
N VAL A 233 19.44 12.51 -21.81
CA VAL A 233 19.71 13.00 -20.45
C VAL A 233 18.64 13.98 -19.98
N ASP A 234 18.12 14.84 -20.88
CA ASP A 234 17.11 15.82 -20.53
C ASP A 234 15.72 15.19 -20.44
N VAL A 235 14.93 15.65 -19.48
CA VAL A 235 13.53 15.23 -19.35
C VAL A 235 12.66 16.02 -20.32
N THR A 236 11.81 15.31 -21.06
CA THR A 236 11.02 15.88 -22.15
C THR A 236 9.59 15.36 -22.16
N ALA A 237 8.61 16.23 -22.43
CA ALA A 237 7.22 15.85 -22.71
C ALA A 237 6.99 15.68 -24.22
N ASN A 238 7.10 14.45 -24.73
CA ASN A 238 7.03 14.16 -26.17
C ASN A 238 6.52 12.76 -26.54
N GLN A 239 6.14 11.92 -25.57
CA GLN A 239 5.61 10.58 -25.85
C GLN A 239 4.07 10.58 -25.87
N ASP A 240 3.50 9.61 -26.58
CA ASP A 240 2.05 9.39 -26.71
C ASP A 240 1.53 8.25 -25.84
N GLU A 241 2.44 7.41 -25.34
CA GLU A 241 2.12 6.22 -24.55
C GLU A 241 2.97 6.19 -23.28
N ILE A 242 2.45 5.51 -22.26
CA ILE A 242 3.17 5.29 -20.99
C ILE A 242 3.89 3.95 -21.09
N GLY A 243 5.21 3.98 -20.99
CA GLY A 243 6.02 2.82 -20.64
C GLY A 243 6.89 3.09 -19.41
N ASP A 244 7.96 2.32 -19.28
CA ASP A 244 8.89 2.42 -18.15
C ASP A 244 9.60 3.78 -18.07
N ASN A 245 9.85 4.42 -19.21
CA ASN A 245 10.54 5.71 -19.27
C ASN A 245 9.61 6.91 -19.04
N GLU A 246 8.30 6.68 -18.96
CA GLU A 246 7.25 7.67 -18.68
C GLU A 246 6.61 7.43 -17.31
N THR A 247 7.05 6.39 -16.61
CA THR A 247 6.67 6.06 -15.24
C THR A 247 7.79 6.51 -14.31
N PHE A 248 7.44 7.14 -13.19
CA PHE A 248 8.41 7.63 -12.21
C PHE A 248 7.95 7.28 -10.80
N GLN A 249 8.82 6.69 -9.98
CA GLN A 249 8.53 6.45 -8.57
C GLN A 249 8.74 7.73 -7.78
N LEU A 250 7.72 8.14 -7.02
CA LEU A 250 7.76 9.35 -6.22
C LEU A 250 8.18 8.99 -4.79
N GLU A 251 9.31 9.56 -4.38
CA GLU A 251 9.89 9.34 -3.06
C GLU A 251 9.84 10.64 -2.26
N TYR A 252 9.16 10.62 -1.13
CA TYR A 252 9.02 11.81 -0.29
C TYR A 252 10.21 11.95 0.65
N ASP A 253 10.75 13.17 0.72
CA ASP A 253 11.72 13.57 1.72
C ASP A 253 10.98 14.27 2.88
N TRP A 254 10.88 13.58 4.02
CA TRP A 254 10.21 14.08 5.22
C TRP A 254 10.88 15.30 5.85
N SER A 255 12.16 15.54 5.58
CA SER A 255 12.86 16.71 6.12
C SER A 255 12.57 17.95 5.29
N ALA A 256 12.58 17.82 3.96
CA ALA A 256 12.39 18.90 3.02
C ALA A 256 10.92 19.10 2.61
N HIS A 257 10.04 18.15 2.94
CA HIS A 257 8.63 18.11 2.51
C HIS A 257 8.48 18.19 0.98
N ARG A 258 9.38 17.51 0.26
CA ARG A 258 9.47 17.52 -1.21
C ARG A 258 9.63 16.12 -1.77
N TRP A 259 9.39 15.96 -3.07
CA TRP A 259 9.40 14.70 -3.78
C TRP A 259 10.62 14.58 -4.70
N ALA A 260 11.29 13.43 -4.66
CA ALA A 260 12.21 13.00 -5.70
C ALA A 260 11.45 12.13 -6.71
N LEU A 261 11.72 12.31 -8.00
CA LEU A 261 11.17 11.47 -9.06
C LEU A 261 12.26 10.51 -9.52
N ARG A 262 12.17 9.25 -9.11
CA ARG A 262 13.10 8.18 -9.50
C ARG A 262 12.65 7.57 -10.83
N THR A 263 13.60 7.23 -11.70
CA THR A 263 13.39 6.51 -12.97
C THR A 263 13.62 5.01 -12.80
N MET A 264 13.22 4.21 -13.80
CA MET A 264 13.48 2.76 -13.81
C MET A 264 14.99 2.44 -13.67
N GLN A 265 15.87 3.30 -14.21
CA GLN A 265 17.32 3.11 -14.17
C GLN A 265 17.98 3.59 -12.88
N ASP A 266 17.19 3.79 -11.82
CA ASP A 266 17.65 4.26 -10.51
C ASP A 266 18.37 5.62 -10.58
N LYS A 267 17.84 6.48 -11.45
CA LYS A 267 18.23 7.89 -11.55
C LYS A 267 17.11 8.78 -11.05
N TYR A 268 17.41 10.04 -10.83
CA TYR A 268 16.47 11.03 -10.36
C TYR A 268 16.38 12.19 -11.33
N PHE A 269 15.19 12.77 -11.44
CA PHE A 269 15.04 14.11 -12.00
C PHE A 269 15.90 15.07 -11.19
N CYS A 270 16.66 15.93 -11.86
CA CYS A 270 17.57 16.86 -11.22
C CYS A 270 17.59 18.18 -11.98
N LEU A 271 17.48 19.28 -11.24
CA LEU A 271 17.72 20.63 -11.75
C LEU A 271 19.20 20.78 -12.11
N SER A 272 19.47 21.19 -13.34
CA SER A 272 20.82 21.57 -13.80
C SER A 272 21.09 23.06 -13.60
N THR A 273 22.36 23.46 -13.63
CA THR A 273 22.79 24.87 -13.50
C THR A 273 22.16 25.79 -14.55
N GLY A 274 21.85 25.28 -15.74
CA GLY A 274 21.18 26.03 -16.82
C GLY A 274 19.65 26.10 -16.68
N GLY A 275 19.09 25.59 -15.58
CA GLY A 275 17.66 25.53 -15.34
C GLY A 275 16.93 24.37 -16.02
N GLY A 276 17.61 23.58 -16.87
CA GLY A 276 17.02 22.38 -17.48
C GLY A 276 16.86 21.25 -16.48
N ILE A 277 15.86 20.38 -16.69
CA ILE A 277 15.65 19.19 -15.86
C ILE A 277 16.23 17.97 -16.55
N GLN A 278 17.06 17.22 -15.84
CA GLN A 278 17.75 16.04 -16.34
C GLN A 278 17.36 14.78 -15.57
N GLY A 279 17.21 13.65 -16.26
CA GLY A 279 16.89 12.33 -15.69
C GLY A 279 18.12 11.51 -15.29
N SER A 280 19.28 12.15 -15.06
CA SER A 280 20.57 11.48 -14.80
C SER A 280 21.08 11.65 -13.36
N GLY A 281 20.29 12.29 -12.48
CA GLY A 281 20.66 12.50 -11.09
C GLY A 281 20.93 11.18 -10.37
N THR A 282 22.01 11.10 -9.58
CA THR A 282 22.41 9.85 -8.89
C THR A 282 22.18 9.89 -7.39
N ARG A 283 21.71 11.02 -6.86
CA ARG A 283 21.51 11.26 -5.43
C ARG A 283 20.27 12.09 -5.22
N ARG A 284 19.60 11.88 -4.09
CA ARG A 284 18.54 12.75 -3.58
C ARG A 284 19.16 13.97 -2.90
N CYS A 285 19.69 14.89 -3.71
CA CYS A 285 20.13 16.20 -3.25
C CYS A 285 19.00 17.23 -3.40
N ALA A 286 19.22 18.45 -2.92
CA ALA A 286 18.23 19.52 -3.00
C ALA A 286 17.72 19.79 -4.44
N ASP A 287 18.59 19.67 -5.44
CA ASP A 287 18.26 19.85 -6.86
C ASP A 287 17.46 18.69 -7.46
N ALA A 288 17.42 17.53 -6.80
CA ALA A 288 16.60 16.38 -7.18
C ALA A 288 15.24 16.35 -6.46
N LEU A 289 14.94 17.38 -5.66
CA LEU A 289 13.71 17.50 -4.88
C LEU A 289 12.81 18.59 -5.44
N PHE A 290 11.55 18.23 -5.66
CA PHE A 290 10.51 19.08 -6.21
C PHE A 290 9.32 19.12 -5.28
N GLU A 291 8.75 20.30 -5.09
CA GLU A 291 7.45 20.41 -4.43
C GLU A 291 6.33 20.28 -5.45
N LEU A 292 5.31 19.48 -5.12
CA LEU A 292 4.10 19.32 -5.93
C LEU A 292 3.03 20.27 -5.44
N ILE A 293 2.61 21.19 -6.31
CA ILE A 293 1.59 22.20 -6.02
C ILE A 293 0.33 21.83 -6.79
N TRP A 294 -0.68 21.36 -6.05
CA TRP A 294 -1.97 20.92 -6.59
C TRP A 294 -2.92 22.11 -6.77
N HIS A 295 -3.54 22.23 -7.94
CA HIS A 295 -4.41 23.36 -8.30
C HIS A 295 -5.90 23.04 -8.17
N GLY A 296 -6.26 21.80 -7.85
CA GLY A 296 -7.63 21.35 -7.64
C GLY A 296 -8.46 21.12 -8.90
N ASP A 297 -7.89 21.33 -10.09
CA ASP A 297 -8.48 21.09 -11.42
C ASP A 297 -7.87 19.86 -12.12
N GLY A 298 -7.21 18.99 -11.35
CA GLY A 298 -6.43 17.85 -11.86
C GLY A 298 -5.01 18.21 -12.31
N SER A 299 -4.68 19.50 -12.41
CA SER A 299 -3.33 19.94 -12.73
C SER A 299 -2.46 20.10 -11.49
N VAL A 300 -1.17 19.85 -11.68
CA VAL A 300 -0.10 19.99 -10.70
C VAL A 300 1.07 20.76 -11.32
N SER A 301 1.73 21.59 -10.53
CA SER A 301 3.01 22.22 -10.90
C SER A 301 4.13 21.71 -10.01
N PHE A 302 5.34 21.69 -10.55
CA PHE A 302 6.55 21.29 -9.82
C PHE A 302 7.37 22.53 -9.51
N ARG A 303 7.63 22.82 -8.24
CA ARG A 303 8.60 23.85 -7.85
C ARG A 303 9.95 23.22 -7.57
N ALA A 304 10.96 23.67 -8.31
CA ALA A 304 12.34 23.19 -8.17
C ALA A 304 13.10 23.96 -7.07
N ASN A 305 14.34 23.53 -6.82
CA ASN A 305 15.19 24.08 -5.76
C ASN A 305 15.61 25.55 -5.98
N ASN A 306 15.60 26.03 -7.22
CA ASN A 306 15.82 27.44 -7.54
C ASN A 306 14.59 28.33 -7.29
N GLY A 307 13.51 27.77 -6.71
CA GLY A 307 12.26 28.47 -6.40
C GLY A 307 11.32 28.66 -7.60
N LYS A 308 11.75 28.28 -8.81
CA LYS A 308 10.94 28.40 -10.04
C LYS A 308 10.11 27.15 -10.28
N LEU A 309 9.00 27.33 -10.99
CA LEU A 309 8.18 26.23 -11.49
C LEU A 309 8.79 25.64 -12.76
N LEU A 310 8.65 24.32 -12.92
CA LEU A 310 8.95 23.63 -14.19
C LEU A 310 7.96 24.09 -15.25
N GLY A 311 8.49 24.54 -16.38
CA GLY A 311 7.77 24.83 -17.61
C GLY A 311 8.19 23.89 -18.72
N THR A 312 7.25 23.58 -19.60
CA THR A 312 7.46 22.79 -20.82
C THR A 312 7.74 23.74 -21.98
N LYS A 313 8.84 23.54 -22.70
CA LYS A 313 9.12 24.28 -23.96
C LYS A 313 8.33 23.68 -25.12
N ARG A 314 8.19 24.43 -26.22
CA ARG A 314 7.59 23.90 -27.47
C ARG A 314 8.29 22.65 -28.01
N SER A 315 9.59 22.50 -27.72
CA SER A 315 10.37 21.30 -28.05
C SER A 315 10.13 20.11 -27.10
N GLY A 316 9.30 20.27 -26.07
CA GLY A 316 9.00 19.26 -25.05
C GLY A 316 9.93 19.29 -23.83
N HIS A 317 11.12 19.89 -23.92
CA HIS A 317 12.05 19.92 -22.79
C HIS A 317 11.50 20.66 -21.58
N LEU A 318 11.80 20.13 -20.38
CA LEU A 318 11.41 20.72 -19.10
C LEU A 318 12.50 21.63 -18.54
N PHE A 319 12.10 22.82 -18.08
CA PHE A 319 12.98 23.85 -17.52
C PHE A 319 12.34 24.53 -16.31
N ALA A 320 13.09 24.71 -15.21
CA ALA A 320 12.65 25.45 -14.03
C ALA A 320 12.84 26.97 -14.22
N THR A 321 11.97 27.59 -15.01
CA THR A 321 12.05 29.02 -15.37
C THR A 321 10.78 29.81 -15.07
N CYS A 322 9.66 29.16 -14.80
CA CYS A 322 8.38 29.82 -14.62
C CYS A 322 8.26 30.43 -13.21
N ASP A 323 7.83 31.69 -13.13
CA ASP A 323 7.59 32.39 -11.85
C ASP A 323 6.18 32.18 -11.31
N ASN A 324 5.21 32.02 -12.20
CA ASN A 324 3.80 31.88 -11.89
C ASN A 324 3.23 30.61 -12.53
N VAL A 325 2.09 30.17 -12.01
CA VAL A 325 1.33 29.06 -12.58
C VAL A 325 0.70 29.50 -13.89
N GLU A 326 1.21 28.97 -14.99
CA GLU A 326 0.74 29.15 -16.34
C GLU A 326 0.49 27.79 -17.01
N GLU A 327 -0.16 27.77 -18.17
CA GLU A 327 -0.42 26.54 -18.93
C GLU A 327 0.86 25.73 -19.19
N ILE A 328 1.97 26.40 -19.51
CA ILE A 328 3.26 25.73 -19.75
C ILE A 328 3.85 25.06 -18.51
N SER A 329 3.43 25.48 -17.31
CA SER A 329 3.89 24.94 -16.02
C SER A 329 2.89 23.98 -15.36
N LYS A 330 1.82 23.63 -16.06
CA LYS A 330 0.82 22.67 -15.60
C LYS A 330 1.09 21.29 -16.19
N PHE A 331 0.92 20.28 -15.34
CA PHE A 331 0.99 18.88 -15.69
C PHE A 331 -0.25 18.16 -15.16
N TYR A 332 -0.70 17.12 -15.83
CA TYR A 332 -1.78 16.25 -15.35
C TYR A 332 -1.20 14.96 -14.80
N PHE A 333 -1.63 14.59 -13.60
CA PHE A 333 -1.09 13.46 -12.84
C PHE A 333 -1.90 12.17 -13.08
N TYR A 334 -1.18 11.06 -13.28
CA TYR A 334 -1.77 9.72 -13.30
C TYR A 334 -0.98 8.79 -12.38
N LEU A 335 -1.66 8.22 -11.39
CA LEU A 335 -1.10 7.16 -10.55
C LEU A 335 -1.16 5.82 -11.31
N ILE A 336 0.01 5.31 -11.70
CA ILE A 336 0.14 4.17 -12.63
C ILE A 336 0.04 2.85 -11.89
N ASN A 337 0.78 2.68 -10.79
CA ASN A 337 0.80 1.42 -10.05
C ASN A 337 -0.38 1.27 -9.08
N ARG A 338 -1.55 1.81 -9.44
CA ARG A 338 -2.84 1.64 -8.75
C ARG A 338 -3.99 1.49 -9.75
N PRO A 339 -3.98 0.46 -10.61
CA PRO A 339 -5.16 0.13 -11.43
C PRO A 339 -6.35 -0.29 -10.56
N ILE A 340 -6.04 -0.79 -9.35
CA ILE A 340 -6.97 -0.96 -8.25
C ILE A 340 -6.48 -0.19 -7.02
N LEU A 341 -7.41 0.42 -6.29
CA LEU A 341 -7.19 1.09 -5.03
C LEU A 341 -7.88 0.34 -3.90
N VAL A 342 -7.21 0.31 -2.76
CA VAL A 342 -7.79 -0.07 -1.46
C VAL A 342 -7.63 1.12 -0.53
N LEU A 343 -8.74 1.74 -0.14
CA LEU A 343 -8.71 2.93 0.71
C LEU A 343 -8.93 2.57 2.18
N LYS A 344 -8.06 3.12 3.03
CA LYS A 344 -8.14 2.94 4.48
C LYS A 344 -7.98 4.29 5.20
N CYS A 345 -8.72 4.45 6.28
CA CYS A 345 -8.59 5.54 7.23
C CYS A 345 -8.44 4.98 8.65
N GLU A 346 -8.39 5.86 9.65
CA GLU A 346 -8.27 5.45 11.06
C GLU A 346 -9.46 4.60 11.56
N GLN A 347 -10.63 4.75 10.93
CA GLN A 347 -11.85 4.04 11.31
C GLN A 347 -11.96 2.64 10.67
N GLY A 348 -11.17 2.36 9.62
CA GLY A 348 -11.23 1.12 8.87
C GLY A 348 -11.10 1.35 7.35
N PHE A 349 -11.49 0.34 6.60
CA PHE A 349 -11.50 0.35 5.14
C PHE A 349 -12.76 1.00 4.58
N VAL A 350 -12.63 1.53 3.36
CA VAL A 350 -13.79 1.87 2.53
C VAL A 350 -14.42 0.59 1.98
N GLY A 351 -15.73 0.45 2.16
CA GLY A 351 -16.50 -0.67 1.62
C GLY A 351 -18.00 -0.46 1.71
N TYR A 352 -18.79 -1.38 1.14
CA TYR A 352 -20.25 -1.27 1.14
C TYR A 352 -20.82 -1.26 2.55
N ARG A 353 -21.85 -0.43 2.75
CA ARG A 353 -22.57 -0.32 4.02
C ARG A 353 -23.05 -1.69 4.53
N ALA A 354 -23.65 -2.47 3.64
CA ALA A 354 -24.13 -3.82 3.87
C ALA A 354 -24.13 -4.62 2.55
N PRO A 355 -24.15 -5.96 2.59
CA PRO A 355 -24.27 -6.78 1.38
C PRO A 355 -25.49 -6.36 0.54
N GLY A 356 -25.28 -6.15 -0.76
CA GLY A 356 -26.32 -5.70 -1.70
C GLY A 356 -26.66 -4.21 -1.65
N ASN A 357 -26.03 -3.43 -0.76
CA ASN A 357 -26.14 -1.97 -0.77
C ASN A 357 -25.14 -1.38 -1.78
N THR A 358 -25.48 -0.24 -2.38
CA THR A 358 -24.60 0.49 -3.30
C THR A 358 -23.85 1.62 -2.62
N LYS A 359 -24.20 2.01 -1.38
CA LYS A 359 -23.54 3.08 -0.64
C LYS A 359 -22.29 2.61 0.08
N LEU A 360 -21.26 3.44 0.04
CA LEU A 360 -19.98 3.21 0.70
C LEU A 360 -19.90 3.87 2.08
N GLU A 361 -19.17 3.23 2.99
CA GLU A 361 -18.78 3.70 4.31
C GLU A 361 -17.29 3.39 4.53
N CYS A 362 -16.64 4.01 5.52
CA CYS A 362 -15.18 3.93 5.74
C CYS A 362 -14.77 3.33 7.10
N ASN A 363 -15.66 2.58 7.73
CA ASN A 363 -15.44 1.88 9.00
C ASN A 363 -15.51 0.35 8.86
N LYS A 364 -15.17 -0.17 7.67
CA LYS A 364 -15.30 -1.60 7.36
C LYS A 364 -14.05 -2.37 7.77
N ALA A 365 -14.26 -3.61 8.17
CA ALA A 365 -13.16 -4.55 8.41
C ALA A 365 -12.55 -5.08 7.11
N MET A 366 -13.38 -5.22 6.08
CA MET A 366 -13.00 -5.64 4.72
C MET A 366 -13.08 -4.44 3.78
N TYR A 367 -12.17 -4.38 2.82
CA TYR A 367 -12.18 -3.34 1.81
C TYR A 367 -13.07 -3.69 0.62
N GLU A 368 -13.49 -2.64 -0.08
CA GLU A 368 -13.93 -2.73 -1.48
C GLU A 368 -12.73 -2.51 -2.40
N THR A 369 -12.60 -3.35 -3.43
CA THR A 369 -11.64 -3.09 -4.51
C THR A 369 -12.20 -2.00 -5.43
N ILE A 370 -11.45 -0.92 -5.60
CA ILE A 370 -11.86 0.21 -6.43
C ILE A 370 -11.03 0.19 -7.70
N LEU A 371 -11.65 -0.14 -8.84
CA LEU A 371 -10.98 -0.04 -10.13
C LEU A 371 -10.84 1.43 -10.53
N VAL A 372 -9.65 1.80 -11.01
CA VAL A 372 -9.31 3.16 -11.43
C VAL A 372 -9.22 3.24 -12.94
N GLU A 373 -10.13 3.99 -13.55
CA GLU A 373 -10.13 4.25 -14.99
C GLU A 373 -9.64 5.68 -15.26
N ARG A 374 -8.50 5.79 -15.94
CA ARG A 374 -7.90 7.07 -16.31
C ARG A 374 -8.75 7.75 -17.38
N SER A 375 -8.92 9.06 -17.25
CA SER A 375 -9.61 9.93 -18.19
C SER A 375 -8.74 11.15 -18.52
N GLU A 376 -9.22 12.07 -19.34
CA GLU A 376 -8.45 13.22 -19.78
C GLU A 376 -8.07 14.16 -18.62
N LYS A 377 -6.97 14.91 -18.77
CA LYS A 377 -6.56 15.98 -17.85
C LYS A 377 -6.43 15.53 -16.38
N GLY A 378 -5.92 14.32 -16.16
CA GLY A 378 -5.69 13.76 -14.82
C GLY A 378 -6.96 13.31 -14.09
N ALA A 379 -8.13 13.40 -14.74
CA ALA A 379 -9.36 12.87 -14.18
C ALA A 379 -9.32 11.34 -14.12
N VAL A 380 -10.00 10.78 -13.12
CA VAL A 380 -10.24 9.35 -13.00
C VAL A 380 -11.71 9.07 -12.70
N HIS A 381 -12.17 7.91 -13.17
CA HIS A 381 -13.44 7.33 -12.80
C HIS A 381 -13.19 6.08 -11.96
N PHE A 382 -14.04 5.87 -10.95
CA PHE A 382 -13.94 4.70 -10.08
C PHE A 382 -15.07 3.72 -10.37
N LYS A 383 -14.74 2.43 -10.37
CA LYS A 383 -15.70 1.33 -10.44
C LYS A 383 -15.58 0.43 -9.23
N GLY A 384 -16.70 -0.05 -8.73
CA GLY A 384 -16.70 -1.15 -7.75
C GLY A 384 -16.53 -2.50 -8.42
N HIS A 385 -16.37 -3.56 -7.61
CA HIS A 385 -16.29 -4.94 -8.09
C HIS A 385 -17.54 -5.39 -8.86
N ASN A 386 -18.67 -4.69 -8.67
CA ASN A 386 -19.94 -4.97 -9.34
C ASN A 386 -19.97 -4.46 -10.79
N GLY A 387 -18.89 -3.82 -11.25
CA GLY A 387 -18.76 -3.23 -12.58
C GLY A 387 -19.50 -1.90 -12.75
N LYS A 388 -20.12 -1.38 -11.69
CA LYS A 388 -20.81 -0.08 -11.69
C LYS A 388 -19.85 1.03 -11.28
N TYR A 389 -20.09 2.21 -11.83
CA TYR A 389 -19.32 3.40 -11.53
C TYR A 389 -19.77 4.04 -10.22
N TRP A 390 -18.81 4.66 -9.55
CA TRP A 390 -19.06 5.57 -8.45
C TRP A 390 -19.80 6.80 -8.97
N ARG A 391 -20.86 7.17 -8.26
CA ARG A 391 -21.67 8.35 -8.48
C ARG A 391 -21.78 9.14 -7.18
N ILE A 392 -21.73 10.46 -7.27
CA ILE A 392 -22.00 11.35 -6.15
C ILE A 392 -23.51 11.34 -5.88
N ASP A 393 -23.89 10.95 -4.66
CA ASP A 393 -25.29 10.85 -4.21
C ASP A 393 -25.51 11.75 -2.98
N GLY A 394 -25.92 13.00 -3.24
CA GLY A 394 -25.90 14.05 -2.23
C GLY A 394 -24.46 14.36 -1.83
N ASP A 395 -24.14 14.18 -0.55
CA ASP A 395 -22.75 14.26 -0.07
C ASP A 395 -22.05 12.89 -0.09
N GLY A 396 -22.76 11.77 -0.25
CA GLY A 396 -22.18 10.42 -0.20
C GLY A 396 -21.75 9.87 -1.56
N ILE A 397 -21.24 8.64 -1.57
CA ILE A 397 -20.94 7.88 -2.80
C ILE A 397 -21.84 6.65 -2.90
N ALA A 398 -22.44 6.48 -4.08
CA ALA A 398 -23.18 5.29 -4.48
C ALA A 398 -22.46 4.61 -5.66
N VAL A 399 -22.44 3.28 -5.69
CA VAL A 399 -21.80 2.46 -6.73
C VAL A 399 -22.87 1.78 -7.57
N ASP A 400 -23.64 2.60 -8.27
CA ASP A 400 -24.81 2.21 -9.07
C ASP A 400 -24.81 2.78 -10.50
N GLY A 401 -23.76 3.52 -10.89
CA GLY A 401 -23.67 4.16 -12.20
C GLY A 401 -23.46 3.15 -13.32
N ASP A 402 -24.26 3.24 -14.39
CA ASP A 402 -24.07 2.45 -15.62
C ASP A 402 -22.93 2.99 -16.51
N GLY A 403 -22.49 4.23 -16.27
CA GLY A 403 -21.43 4.90 -17.02
C GLY A 403 -20.67 5.90 -16.14
N PRO A 404 -19.55 6.46 -16.64
CA PRO A 404 -18.72 7.42 -15.91
C PRO A 404 -19.39 8.81 -15.88
N SER A 405 -20.31 9.03 -14.94
CA SER A 405 -21.00 10.33 -14.77
C SER A 405 -20.22 11.35 -13.95
N ASP A 406 -19.50 10.88 -12.94
CA ASP A 406 -18.68 11.70 -12.05
C ASP A 406 -17.21 11.34 -12.21
N HIS A 407 -16.34 12.34 -12.09
CA HIS A 407 -14.90 12.14 -12.07
C HIS A 407 -14.27 12.74 -10.82
N PHE A 408 -13.06 12.25 -10.55
CA PHE A 408 -12.25 12.62 -9.40
C PHE A 408 -10.82 12.91 -9.84
N TYR A 409 -10.07 13.57 -8.96
CA TYR A 409 -8.65 13.82 -9.09
C TYR A 409 -7.93 13.22 -7.89
N LEU A 410 -6.81 12.56 -8.16
CA LEU A 410 -5.92 12.02 -7.13
C LEU A 410 -4.83 13.03 -6.82
N GLU A 411 -4.73 13.45 -5.56
CA GLU A 411 -3.69 14.36 -5.09
C GLU A 411 -2.79 13.63 -4.07
N LEU A 412 -1.53 13.41 -4.42
CA LEU A 412 -0.55 12.83 -3.49
C LEU A 412 -0.27 13.80 -2.33
N ARG A 413 -0.31 13.29 -1.10
CA ARG A 413 0.00 14.03 0.12
C ARG A 413 1.27 13.50 0.79
N GLU A 414 1.31 12.19 0.99
CA GLU A 414 2.43 11.46 1.58
C GLU A 414 2.71 10.21 0.74
N PRO A 415 3.87 9.53 0.90
CA PRO A 415 4.20 8.30 0.16
C PRO A 415 3.12 7.22 0.16
N THR A 416 2.29 7.20 1.20
CA THR A 416 1.22 6.22 1.36
C THR A 416 -0.11 6.90 1.66
N ARG A 417 -0.28 8.20 1.38
CA ARG A 417 -1.56 8.90 1.54
C ARG A 417 -1.94 9.78 0.34
N ILE A 418 -3.18 9.65 -0.10
CA ILE A 418 -3.79 10.47 -1.15
C ILE A 418 -4.99 11.24 -0.60
N SER A 419 -5.29 12.37 -1.24
CA SER A 419 -6.60 12.99 -1.18
C SER A 419 -7.32 12.77 -2.50
N ILE A 420 -8.64 12.53 -2.43
CA ILE A 420 -9.47 12.32 -3.62
C ILE A 420 -10.43 13.51 -3.72
N ARG A 421 -10.21 14.37 -4.72
CA ARG A 421 -11.03 15.56 -4.98
C ARG A 421 -12.09 15.24 -6.02
N SER A 422 -13.33 15.61 -5.79
CA SER A 422 -14.40 15.47 -6.78
C SER A 422 -14.42 16.64 -7.77
N GLN A 423 -15.09 16.43 -8.90
CA GLN A 423 -15.37 17.48 -9.88
C GLN A 423 -16.09 18.72 -9.32
N CYS A 424 -16.80 18.61 -8.19
CA CYS A 424 -17.46 19.73 -7.53
C CYS A 424 -16.55 20.51 -6.57
N GLY A 425 -15.26 20.18 -6.51
CA GLY A 425 -14.26 20.90 -5.72
C GLY A 425 -14.19 20.51 -4.23
N LYS A 426 -14.94 19.50 -3.81
CA LYS A 426 -14.88 18.91 -2.47
C LYS A 426 -13.97 17.68 -2.46
N TYR A 427 -13.57 17.22 -1.29
CA TYR A 427 -12.76 16.02 -1.10
C TYR A 427 -13.58 14.90 -0.47
N LEU A 428 -13.29 13.64 -0.82
CA LEU A 428 -13.79 12.50 -0.06
C LEU A 428 -13.13 12.46 1.31
N GLY A 429 -13.95 12.49 2.36
CA GLY A 429 -13.51 12.52 3.75
C GLY A 429 -14.17 11.44 4.62
N ALA A 430 -13.40 10.97 5.60
CA ALA A 430 -13.82 10.04 6.64
C ALA A 430 -14.42 10.81 7.82
N THR A 431 -15.74 11.03 7.80
CA THR A 431 -16.40 11.78 8.88
C THR A 431 -16.79 10.89 10.06
N LYS A 432 -17.27 11.49 11.16
CA LYS A 432 -17.64 10.77 12.38
C LYS A 432 -18.60 9.60 12.07
N ASN A 433 -18.43 8.48 12.77
CA ASN A 433 -19.23 7.26 12.66
C ASN A 433 -19.07 6.49 11.32
N GLY A 434 -17.94 6.63 10.64
CA GLY A 434 -17.62 5.87 9.43
C GLY A 434 -18.28 6.37 8.15
N ALA A 435 -18.86 7.57 8.16
CA ALA A 435 -19.50 8.12 6.97
C ALA A 435 -18.47 8.58 5.93
N PHE A 436 -18.56 8.01 4.73
CA PHE A 436 -17.73 8.31 3.57
C PHE A 436 -18.45 9.33 2.67
N LYS A 437 -18.01 10.60 2.72
CA LYS A 437 -18.73 11.70 2.08
C LYS A 437 -17.82 12.85 1.64
N LEU A 438 -18.35 13.75 0.81
CA LEU A 438 -17.70 14.96 0.37
C LEU A 438 -17.63 16.03 1.47
N VAL A 439 -16.45 16.61 1.66
CA VAL A 439 -16.13 17.68 2.63
C VAL A 439 -15.18 18.71 2.01
N GLU A 440 -15.00 19.87 2.64
CA GLU A 440 -14.19 20.98 2.07
C GLU A 440 -12.67 20.71 2.09
N GLY A 441 -12.18 19.87 3.01
CA GLY A 441 -10.76 19.58 3.20
C GLY A 441 -10.44 19.32 4.67
N GLY A 442 -9.24 18.80 4.97
CA GLY A 442 -8.80 18.54 6.34
C GLY A 442 -7.98 17.26 6.47
N SER A 443 -7.62 16.87 7.69
CA SER A 443 -6.90 15.61 7.93
C SER A 443 -7.75 14.38 7.62
N GLU A 444 -9.07 14.51 7.70
CA GLU A 444 -10.04 13.46 7.40
C GLU A 444 -10.14 13.10 5.91
N THR A 445 -9.51 13.88 5.03
CA THR A 445 -9.53 13.65 3.57
C THR A 445 -8.30 12.92 3.06
N GLN A 446 -7.47 12.40 3.97
CA GLN A 446 -6.31 11.61 3.64
C GLN A 446 -6.62 10.12 3.76
N TRP A 447 -6.37 9.39 2.68
CA TRP A 447 -6.61 7.97 2.55
C TRP A 447 -5.30 7.23 2.36
N GLU A 448 -5.08 6.23 3.18
CA GLU A 448 -4.03 5.24 2.96
C GLU A 448 -4.42 4.35 1.78
N TYR A 449 -3.47 4.08 0.88
CA TYR A 449 -3.67 3.42 -0.41
C TYR A 449 -2.48 2.55 -0.83
#